data_AF-A0A7V5AAW2-F1
#
_entry.id   AF-A0A7V5AAW2-F1
#
_cell.length_a   1.000
_cell.length_b   1.000
_cell.length_c   1.000
_cell.angle_alpha   90.00
_cell.angle_beta   90.00
_cell.angle_gamma   90.00
#
_symmetry.space_group_name_H-M   'P 1'
#
loop_
_entity.id
_entity.type
_entity.pdbx_description
1 polymer ?
#
loop_
_entity_poly.entity_id
_entity_poly.type
_entity_poly.pdbx_seq_one_letter_code
_entity_poly.pdbx_strand_id
1 'polypeptide(L)' 'FVPMGERRTLAEMSPSEKNAISHRRKALEGLRPLLRVLTENPDLL' A
#
# COMPACT_ATOMS: atom_id res chain seq x y z
N PHE A 1 -7.28 14.81 5.47
CA PHE A 1 -8.14 13.62 5.27
C PHE A 1 -8.17 12.82 6.56
N VAL A 2 -9.37 12.51 7.07
CA VAL A 2 -9.60 11.64 8.23
C VAL A 2 -10.09 10.29 7.71
N PRO A 3 -9.37 9.19 7.92
CA PRO A 3 -9.82 7.86 7.50
C PRO A 3 -11.12 7.45 8.18
N MET A 4 -11.89 6.59 7.52
CA MET A 4 -13.11 6.03 8.09
C MET A 4 -12.78 5.29 9.40
N GLY A 5 -13.55 5.57 10.46
CA GLY A 5 -13.36 4.96 11.79
C GLY A 5 -12.30 5.64 12.66
N GLU A 6 -11.57 6.62 12.12
CA GLU A 6 -10.55 7.36 12.86
C GLU A 6 -11.06 8.74 13.29
N ARG A 7 -10.44 9.27 14.35
CA ARG A 7 -10.69 10.66 14.81
C ARG A 7 -9.54 11.61 14.47
N ARG A 8 -8.40 11.08 14.01
CA ARG A 8 -7.20 11.84 13.62
C ARG A 8 -7.08 11.90 12.11
N THR A 9 -6.58 13.00 11.58
CA THR A 9 -6.15 13.12 10.19
C THR A 9 -4.92 12.27 9.93
N LEU A 10 -4.66 11.92 8.67
CA LEU A 10 -3.42 11.25 8.25
C LEU A 10 -2.15 12.07 8.54
N ALA A 11 -2.24 13.37 8.82
CA ALA A 11 -1.10 14.22 9.16
C ALA A 11 -0.75 14.14 10.66
N GLU A 12 -1.73 13.80 11.50
CA GLU A 12 -1.56 13.64 12.96
C GLU A 12 -1.11 12.21 13.34
N MET A 13 -1.21 11.26 12.42
CA MET A 13 -0.73 9.89 12.60
C MET A 13 0.79 9.84 12.43
N SER A 14 1.45 8.99 13.22
CA SER A 14 2.85 8.64 12.98
C SER A 14 3.03 7.96 11.61
N PRO A 15 4.26 7.97 11.04
CA PRO A 15 4.51 7.30 9.76
C PRO A 15 4.10 5.82 9.74
N SER A 16 4.31 5.08 10.84
CA SER A 16 3.95 3.66 10.94
C SER A 16 2.43 3.46 10.94
N GLU A 17 1.68 4.21 11.74
CA GLU A 17 0.21 4.18 11.76
C GLU A 17 -0.37 4.51 10.38
N LYS A 18 0.14 5.57 9.75
CA LYS A 18 -0.29 5.97 8.40
C LYS A 18 0.00 4.87 7.37
N ASN A 19 1.19 4.28 7.40
CA ASN A 19 1.58 3.23 6.45
C ASN A 19 0.69 1.98 6.59
N ALA A 20 0.31 1.62 7.81
CA ALA A 20 -0.55 0.47 8.09
C ALA A 20 -1.91 0.56 7.38
N ILE A 21 -2.48 1.76 7.21
CA ILE A 21 -3.81 1.94 6.60
C ILE A 21 -3.80 2.56 5.20
N SER A 22 -2.64 2.99 4.70
CA SER A 22 -2.56 3.76 3.45
C SER A 22 -3.04 3.01 2.21
N HIS A 23 -3.70 3.73 1.29
CA HIS A 23 -4.06 3.22 -0.04
C HIS A 23 -2.82 2.75 -0.83
N ARG A 24 -1.69 3.42 -0.63
CA ARG A 24 -0.41 3.09 -1.26
C ARG A 24 0.06 1.68 -0.91
N ARG A 25 0.04 1.32 0.39
CA ARG A 25 0.40 -0.03 0.84
C ARG A 25 -0.51 -1.07 0.18
N LYS A 26 -1.82 -0.85 0.21
CA LYS A 26 -2.81 -1.76 -0.40
C LYS A 26 -2.56 -1.96 -1.90
N ALA A 27 -2.26 -0.87 -2.62
CA ALA A 27 -1.94 -0.95 -4.05
C ALA A 27 -0.66 -1.74 -4.31
N LEU A 28 0.40 -1.50 -3.53
CA LEU A 28 1.66 -2.25 -3.65
C LEU A 28 1.50 -3.73 -3.30
N GLU A 29 0.67 -4.06 -2.31
CA GLU A 29 0.32 -5.45 -1.98
C GLU A 29 -0.43 -6.12 -3.12
N GLY A 30 -1.36 -5.41 -3.77
CA GLY A 30 -2.05 -5.90 -4.97
C GLY A 30 -1.12 -6.08 -6.17
N LEU A 31 -0.08 -5.25 -6.29
CA LEU A 31 0.92 -5.34 -7.35
C LEU A 31 1.93 -6.48 -7.12
N ARG A 32 2.20 -6.85 -5.87
CA ARG A 32 3.19 -7.87 -5.48
C ARG A 32 3.10 -9.20 -6.26
N PRO A 33 1.93 -9.84 -6.46
CA PRO A 33 1.84 -11.07 -7.26
C PRO A 33 2.22 -10.84 -8.73
N LEU A 34 1.89 -9.70 -9.32
CA LEU A 34 2.26 -9.38 -10.71
C LEU A 34 3.77 -9.21 -10.84
N LEU A 35 4.40 -8.51 -9.90
CA LEU A 35 5.87 -8.37 -9.88
C LEU A 35 6.55 -9.73 -9.77
N ARG A 36 6.01 -10.64 -8.95
CA ARG A 36 6.52 -12.01 -8.86
C ARG A 36 6.49 -12.72 -10.22
N VAL A 37 5.33 -12.69 -10.89
CA VAL A 37 5.18 -13.30 -12.22
C VAL A 37 6.19 -12.73 -13.20
N LEU A 38 6.36 -11.41 -13.25
CA LEU A 38 7.32 -10.76 -14.15
C LEU A 38 8.77 -11.12 -13.83
N THR A 39 9.14 -11.23 -12.55
CA THR A 39 10.51 -11.61 -12.16
C THR A 39 10.83 -13.08 -12.42
N GLU A 40 9.83 -13.96 -12.35
CA GLU A 40 9.98 -15.40 -12.59
C GLU A 40 9.85 -15.73 -14.09
N ASN A 41 9.28 -14.84 -14.90
CA ASN A 41 9.04 -15.01 -16.34
C ASN A 41 9.44 -13.73 -17.11
N PRO A 42 10.75 -13.47 -17.28
CA PRO A 42 11.24 -12.22 -17.87
C PRO A 42 10.82 -12.03 -19.33
N ASP A 43 10.50 -13.11 -20.03
CA ASP A 43 10.08 -13.09 -21.45
C ASP A 43 8.63 -12.58 -21.67
N LEU A 44 7.90 -12.26 -20.60
CA LEU A 44 6.55 -11.68 -20.67
C LEU A 44 6.54 -10.14 -20.88
N LEU A 45 7.72 -9.53 -21.02
CA LEU A 45 7.93 -8.10 -21.29
C LEU A 45 8.31 -7.88 -22.75
#